data_AF-A0A397SLX8-F1
#
_entry.id   AF-A0A397SLX8-F1
#
_cell.length_a   1.000
_cell.length_b   1.000
_cell.length_c   1.000
_cell.angle_alpha   90.00
_cell.angle_beta   90.00
_cell.angle_gamma   90.00
#
_symmetry.space_group_name_H-M   'P 1'
#
loop_
_entity.id
_entity.type
_entity.pdbx_description
1 polymer ?
#
loop_
_entity_poly.entity_id
_entity_poly.type
_entity_poly.pdbx_seq_one_letter_code
_entity_poly.pdbx_strand_id
1 'polypeptide(L)'
;MLKRSRKKKPAWKHFNIIGKNEGSHTHVQCKYCSKSYQRAVPGRMQAHLDKYCKDAPNNAKSQSRQQNATLTIDKFSDSVNDEQQRSFEISLVKALTSTQTDSSFVDDPYVIELFRLLRSSFKLPNGEEIKSQMNGNEQLEFSSGFEYRQQQ
;
A
#
# COMPACT_ATOMS: atom_id res chain seq x y z
N MET A 1 -43.77 5.23 28.58
CA MET A 1 -42.94 5.70 27.43
C MET A 1 -41.81 4.70 27.17
N LEU A 2 -41.86 3.91 26.08
CA LEU A 2 -40.77 2.99 25.74
C LEU A 2 -39.53 3.78 25.31
N LYS A 3 -38.45 3.74 26.11
CA LYS A 3 -37.14 4.26 25.74
C LYS A 3 -36.61 3.44 24.55
N ARG A 4 -36.66 4.01 23.33
CA ARG A 4 -36.00 3.44 22.15
C ARG A 4 -34.50 3.38 22.40
N SER A 5 -34.00 2.19 22.70
CA SER A 5 -32.56 1.92 22.82
C SER A 5 -31.89 2.20 21.48
N ARG A 6 -31.15 3.32 21.39
CA ARG A 6 -30.33 3.63 20.22
C ARG A 6 -29.25 2.55 20.11
N LYS A 7 -29.11 1.92 18.94
CA LYS A 7 -28.06 0.93 18.67
C LYS A 7 -26.71 1.54 19.04
N LYS A 8 -25.99 0.94 20.00
CA LYS A 8 -24.69 1.43 20.45
C LYS A 8 -23.71 1.32 19.28
N LYS A 9 -23.09 2.44 18.91
CA LYS A 9 -22.07 2.49 17.85
C LYS A 9 -20.84 1.64 18.23
N PRO A 10 -20.04 1.16 17.27
CA PRO A 10 -18.92 0.24 17.53
C PRO A 10 -17.95 0.69 18.63
N ALA A 11 -17.66 2.00 18.70
CA ALA A 11 -16.80 2.62 19.71
C ALA A 11 -17.17 2.24 21.16
N TRP A 12 -18.45 2.02 21.47
CA TRP A 12 -18.90 1.68 22.83
C TRP A 12 -18.30 0.37 23.37
N LYS A 13 -17.89 -0.56 22.50
CA LYS A 13 -17.28 -1.83 22.91
C LYS A 13 -15.91 -1.63 23.60
N HIS A 14 -15.28 -0.49 23.36
CA HIS A 14 -13.93 -0.17 23.80
C HIS A 14 -13.88 0.72 25.05
N PHE A 15 -15.04 0.97 25.67
CA PHE A 15 -15.17 1.83 26.85
C PHE A 15 -15.98 1.15 27.96
N ASN A 16 -15.61 1.43 29.22
CA ASN A 16 -16.37 1.10 30.42
C ASN A 16 -17.28 2.26 30.80
N ILE A 17 -18.49 2.00 31.28
CA ILE A 17 -19.39 3.05 31.80
C ILE A 17 -19.12 3.20 33.30
N ILE A 18 -18.87 4.43 33.77
CA ILE A 18 -18.48 4.71 35.17
C ILE A 18 -19.56 5.49 35.95
N GLY A 19 -20.56 6.06 35.28
CA GLY A 19 -21.59 6.90 35.93
C GLY A 19 -22.91 6.17 36.27
N LYS A 20 -23.58 6.58 37.35
CA LYS A 20 -24.94 6.14 37.71
C LYS A 20 -25.98 6.76 36.77
N ASN A 21 -26.93 5.93 36.31
CA ASN A 21 -27.97 6.23 35.31
C ASN A 21 -29.11 7.15 35.80
N GLU A 22 -28.85 8.04 36.77
CA GLU A 22 -29.87 8.94 37.30
C GLU A 22 -29.75 10.31 36.62
N GLY A 23 -30.44 10.46 35.49
CA GLY A 23 -30.69 11.74 34.81
C GLY A 23 -29.50 12.46 34.16
N SER A 24 -28.27 12.13 34.55
CA SER A 24 -27.04 12.79 34.08
C SER A 24 -26.40 12.07 32.90
N HIS A 25 -25.58 12.79 32.13
CA HIS A 25 -24.89 12.24 30.97
C HIS A 25 -24.03 11.02 31.34
N THR A 26 -24.06 9.99 30.50
CA THR A 26 -23.27 8.78 30.71
C THR A 26 -21.77 9.10 30.72
N HIS A 27 -21.09 8.75 31.81
CA HIS A 27 -19.63 8.84 31.94
C HIS A 27 -19.00 7.55 31.43
N VAL A 28 -17.92 7.67 30.66
CA VAL A 28 -17.22 6.52 30.07
C VAL A 28 -15.71 6.62 30.24
N GLN A 29 -15.04 5.48 30.29
CA GLN A 29 -13.59 5.37 30.37
C GLN A 29 -13.06 4.43 29.30
N CYS A 30 -11.96 4.82 28.65
CA CYS A 30 -11.28 3.97 27.70
C CYS A 30 -10.70 2.74 28.40
N LYS A 31 -10.94 1.54 27.83
CA LYS A 31 -10.43 0.27 28.38
C LYS A 31 -8.90 0.12 28.28
N TYR A 32 -8.25 0.93 27.45
CA TYR A 32 -6.84 0.75 27.09
C TYR A 32 -5.90 1.70 27.83
N CYS A 33 -6.24 2.99 27.88
CA CYS A 33 -5.41 4.02 28.53
C CYS A 33 -6.07 4.65 29.77
N SER A 34 -7.20 4.10 30.23
CA SER A 34 -7.94 4.56 31.41
C SER A 34 -8.43 6.02 31.37
N LYS A 35 -8.36 6.68 30.21
CA LYS A 35 -8.85 8.05 30.01
C LYS A 35 -10.37 8.12 30.13
N SER A 36 -10.87 8.99 31.01
CA SER A 36 -12.30 9.17 31.28
C SER A 36 -12.90 10.37 30.53
N TYR A 37 -14.20 10.28 30.25
CA TYR A 37 -15.00 11.29 29.58
C TYR A 37 -16.31 11.45 30.33
N GLN A 38 -16.61 12.68 30.74
CA GLN A 38 -17.85 13.02 31.45
C GLN A 38 -19.12 12.88 30.59
N ARG A 39 -18.97 12.93 29.25
CA ARG A 39 -20.05 12.73 28.29
C ARG A 39 -19.66 11.68 27.25
N ALA A 40 -20.41 10.59 27.19
CA ALA A 40 -20.24 9.51 26.22
C ALA A 40 -20.72 9.90 24.81
N VAL A 41 -19.92 10.71 24.11
CA VAL A 41 -20.17 11.10 22.72
C VAL A 41 -19.44 10.13 21.79
N PRO A 42 -20.15 9.33 20.96
CA PRO A 42 -19.51 8.31 20.12
C PRO A 42 -18.41 8.83 19.20
N GLY A 43 -18.56 10.04 18.65
CA GLY A 43 -17.54 10.67 17.82
C GLY A 43 -16.26 10.99 18.59
N ARG A 44 -16.37 11.45 19.84
CA ARG A 44 -15.19 11.71 20.70
C ARG A 44 -14.53 10.41 21.15
N MET A 45 -15.34 9.39 21.45
CA MET A 45 -14.85 8.05 21.79
C MET A 45 -14.04 7.46 20.63
N GLN A 46 -14.54 7.56 19.39
CA GLN A 46 -13.81 7.06 18.22
C GLN A 46 -12.56 7.90 17.93
N ALA A 47 -12.66 9.24 17.98
CA ALA A 47 -11.50 10.12 17.78
C ALA A 47 -10.37 9.84 18.80
N HIS A 48 -10.74 9.47 20.03
CA HIS A 48 -9.79 9.02 21.03
C HIS A 48 -9.05 7.75 20.61
N LEU A 49 -9.78 6.70 20.22
CA LEU A 49 -9.21 5.44 19.75
C LEU A 49 -8.30 5.66 18.54
N ASP A 50 -8.70 6.55 17.63
CA ASP A 50 -8.00 6.79 16.37
C ASP A 50 -6.73 7.64 16.52
N LYS A 51 -6.77 8.70 17.34
CA LYS A 51 -5.72 9.74 17.34
C LYS A 51 -4.89 9.82 18.63
N TYR A 52 -5.43 9.37 19.76
CA TYR A 52 -4.86 9.69 21.08
C TYR A 52 -4.55 8.46 21.93
N CYS A 53 -5.20 7.32 21.68
CA CYS A 53 -5.00 6.11 22.45
C CYS A 53 -3.88 5.26 21.85
N LYS A 54 -2.67 5.34 22.43
CA LYS A 54 -1.51 4.54 21.99
C LYS A 54 -1.76 3.04 22.15
N ASP A 55 -2.44 2.65 23.23
CA ASP A 55 -2.71 1.25 23.59
C ASP A 55 -3.97 0.68 22.93
N ALA A 56 -4.66 1.45 22.07
CA ALA A 56 -5.86 0.96 21.39
C ALA A 56 -5.49 -0.01 20.25
N PRO A 57 -6.07 -1.22 20.23
CA PRO A 57 -5.85 -2.19 19.15
C PRO A 57 -6.48 -1.71 17.83
N ASN A 58 -5.98 -2.20 16.71
CA ASN A 58 -6.42 -1.77 15.38
C ASN A 58 -7.93 -2.01 15.14
N ASN A 59 -8.50 -3.07 15.71
CA ASN A 59 -9.95 -3.33 15.60
C ASN A 59 -10.82 -2.33 16.37
N ALA A 60 -10.25 -1.52 17.25
CA ALA A 60 -10.92 -0.43 17.94
C ALA A 60 -10.89 0.88 17.12
N LYS A 61 -9.99 1.01 16.15
CA LYS A 61 -9.82 2.20 15.32
C LYS A 61 -10.78 2.18 14.15
N SER A 62 -11.14 3.35 13.65
CA SER A 62 -11.95 3.46 12.44
C SER A 62 -11.10 3.05 11.24
N GLN A 63 -11.51 1.98 10.55
CA GLN A 63 -10.83 1.46 9.36
C GLN A 63 -10.69 2.52 8.25
N SER A 64 -11.53 3.57 8.27
CA SER A 64 -11.49 4.68 7.31
C SER A 64 -10.21 5.53 7.37
N ARG A 65 -9.37 5.40 8.41
CA ARG A 65 -8.08 6.11 8.48
C ARG A 65 -6.86 5.20 8.31
N GLN A 66 -7.05 3.88 8.34
CA GLN A 66 -5.95 2.92 8.13
C GLN A 66 -5.68 2.65 6.64
N GLN A 67 -6.59 3.00 5.74
CA GLN A 67 -6.33 2.90 4.30
C GLN A 67 -5.23 3.86 3.81
N ASN A 68 -4.79 4.82 4.63
CA ASN A 68 -3.69 5.72 4.28
C ASN A 68 -2.43 5.54 5.16
N ALA A 69 -2.42 4.57 6.09
CA ALA A 69 -1.27 4.34 6.97
C ALA A 69 -1.09 2.88 7.42
N THR A 70 -1.73 1.92 6.75
CA THR A 70 -1.58 0.48 7.03
C THR A 70 -1.59 -0.31 5.72
N LEU A 71 -0.64 0.00 4.84
CA LEU A 71 -0.04 -0.98 3.92
C LEU A 71 1.17 -1.60 4.64
N THR A 72 0.92 -2.18 5.83
CA THR A 72 1.97 -2.83 6.64
C THR A 72 1.52 -4.22 7.05
N ILE A 73 1.01 -4.98 6.09
CA ILE A 73 1.06 -6.45 6.07
C ILE A 73 1.16 -6.86 4.60
N ASP A 74 2.26 -6.47 3.95
CA ASP A 74 2.96 -7.40 3.07
C ASP A 74 4.43 -7.00 3.02
N LYS A 75 5.11 -7.29 4.13
CA LYS A 75 6.58 -7.29 4.21
C LYS A 75 7.10 -8.57 3.56
N PHE A 76 6.70 -8.85 2.32
CA PHE A 76 7.48 -9.71 1.44
C PHE A 76 8.60 -8.86 0.89
N SER A 77 9.75 -8.86 1.58
CA SER A 77 11.05 -8.59 0.96
C SER A 77 11.03 -7.48 -0.11
N ASP A 78 10.75 -6.24 0.28
CA ASP A 78 10.84 -5.09 -0.64
C ASP A 78 12.31 -4.72 -0.95
N SER A 79 13.28 -5.61 -0.69
CA SER A 79 14.61 -5.50 -1.28
C SER A 79 14.59 -6.28 -2.60
N VAL A 80 14.43 -5.57 -3.71
CA VAL A 80 14.75 -6.12 -5.02
C VAL A 80 16.22 -6.50 -4.98
N ASN A 81 16.53 -7.80 -5.06
CA ASN A 81 17.91 -8.26 -5.19
C ASN A 81 18.41 -8.00 -6.62
N ASP A 82 19.72 -8.07 -6.85
CA ASP A 82 20.33 -7.71 -8.14
C ASP A 82 19.79 -8.57 -9.30
N GLU A 83 19.44 -9.84 -9.04
CA GLU A 83 18.89 -10.75 -10.04
C GLU A 83 17.46 -10.35 -10.45
N GLN A 84 16.62 -10.02 -9.47
CA GLN A 84 15.27 -9.51 -9.72
C GLN A 84 15.33 -8.18 -10.47
N GLN A 85 16.22 -7.27 -10.05
CA GLN A 85 16.45 -6.00 -10.73
C GLN A 85 16.78 -6.23 -12.21
N ARG A 86 17.75 -7.10 -12.51
CA ARG A 86 18.10 -7.50 -13.88
C ARG A 86 16.91 -8.05 -14.67
N SER A 87 16.08 -8.90 -14.06
CA SER A 87 14.91 -9.47 -14.75
C SER A 87 13.86 -8.42 -15.14
N PHE A 88 13.68 -7.38 -14.31
CA PHE A 88 12.80 -6.25 -14.66
C PHE A 88 13.40 -5.41 -15.77
N GLU A 89 14.71 -5.14 -15.73
CA GLU A 89 15.41 -4.40 -16.78
C GLU A 89 15.28 -5.09 -18.13
N ILE A 90 15.54 -6.40 -18.19
CA ILE A 90 15.38 -7.19 -19.43
C ILE A 90 13.94 -7.12 -19.94
N SER A 91 12.95 -7.23 -19.04
CA SER A 91 11.54 -7.15 -19.43
C SER A 91 11.16 -5.77 -19.96
N LEU A 92 11.69 -4.71 -19.34
CA LEU A 92 11.48 -3.33 -19.76
C LEU A 92 12.10 -3.06 -21.13
N VAL A 93 13.35 -3.49 -21.34
CA VAL A 93 14.02 -3.39 -22.65
C VAL A 93 13.21 -4.11 -23.72
N LYS A 94 12.76 -5.34 -23.47
CA LYS A 94 11.92 -6.10 -24.42
C LYS A 94 10.59 -5.41 -24.74
N ALA A 95 9.95 -4.79 -23.75
CA ALA A 95 8.71 -4.05 -23.96
C ALA A 95 8.93 -2.81 -24.83
N LEU A 96 10.01 -2.06 -24.57
CA LEU A 96 10.36 -0.88 -25.37
C LEU A 96 10.71 -1.25 -26.81
N THR A 97 11.51 -2.29 -27.02
CA THR A 97 11.85 -2.76 -28.38
C THR A 97 10.63 -3.30 -29.11
N SER A 98 9.79 -4.10 -28.45
CA SER A 98 8.57 -4.66 -29.04
C SER A 98 7.54 -3.58 -29.43
N THR A 99 7.54 -2.44 -28.75
CA THR A 99 6.62 -1.33 -29.02
C THR A 99 7.24 -0.23 -29.87
N GLN A 100 8.51 -0.40 -30.28
CA GLN A 100 9.31 0.64 -30.94
C GLN A 100 9.30 1.97 -30.17
N THR A 101 9.29 1.88 -28.84
CA THR A 101 9.28 3.04 -27.95
C THR A 101 10.71 3.49 -27.67
N ASP A 102 10.93 4.80 -27.74
CA ASP A 102 12.24 5.38 -27.46
C ASP A 102 12.62 5.23 -25.99
N SER A 103 13.92 5.03 -25.74
CA SER A 103 14.49 4.95 -24.39
C SER A 103 14.16 6.14 -23.48
N SER A 104 13.88 7.32 -24.03
CA SER A 104 13.44 8.50 -23.26
C SER A 104 12.14 8.28 -22.50
N PHE A 105 11.36 7.25 -22.82
CA PHE A 105 10.18 6.84 -22.05
C PHE A 105 10.49 6.61 -20.57
N VAL A 106 11.64 6.03 -20.24
CA VAL A 106 12.02 5.77 -18.84
C VAL A 106 12.48 7.03 -18.10
N ASP A 107 12.78 8.11 -18.84
CA ASP A 107 13.17 9.41 -18.30
C ASP A 107 11.96 10.34 -18.09
N ASP A 108 10.78 9.98 -18.58
CA ASP A 108 9.55 10.76 -18.40
C ASP A 108 9.15 10.80 -16.90
N PRO A 109 8.90 11.99 -16.32
CA PRO A 109 8.63 12.13 -14.89
C PRO A 109 7.35 11.40 -14.43
N TYR A 110 6.33 11.29 -15.28
CA TYR A 110 5.11 10.56 -14.97
C TYR A 110 5.33 9.05 -15.07
N VAL A 111 6.18 8.59 -15.97
CA VAL A 111 6.59 7.18 -16.05
C VAL A 111 7.40 6.80 -14.80
N ILE A 112 8.35 7.66 -14.39
CA ILE A 112 9.10 7.47 -13.14
C ILE A 112 8.15 7.38 -11.94
N GLU A 113 7.15 8.27 -11.87
CA GLU A 113 6.14 8.26 -10.80
C GLU A 113 5.28 6.98 -10.83
N LEU A 114 4.86 6.53 -12.01
CA LEU A 114 4.12 5.29 -12.20
C LEU A 114 4.90 4.09 -11.65
N PHE A 115 6.17 3.94 -12.01
CA PHE A 115 7.01 2.84 -11.53
C PHE A 115 7.25 2.90 -10.02
N ARG A 116 7.42 4.10 -9.44
CA ARG A 116 7.51 4.28 -7.99
C ARG A 116 6.24 3.84 -7.26
N LEU A 117 5.06 4.06 -7.85
CA LEU A 117 3.78 3.64 -7.29
C LEU A 117 3.54 2.14 -7.43
N LEU A 118 3.94 1.54 -8.55
CA LEU A 118 3.82 0.09 -8.78
C LEU A 118 4.76 -0.71 -7.88
N ARG A 119 5.99 -0.22 -7.70
CA ARG A 119 6.98 -0.89 -6.85
C ARG A 119 8.04 0.10 -6.35
N SER A 120 7.97 0.44 -5.06
CA SER A 120 8.84 1.43 -4.41
C SER A 120 10.34 1.12 -4.51
N SER A 121 10.70 -0.16 -4.57
CA SER A 121 12.10 -0.60 -4.51
C SER A 121 12.73 -0.97 -5.86
N PHE A 122 11.95 -0.92 -6.94
CA PHE A 122 12.52 -1.08 -8.28
C PHE A 122 13.27 0.20 -8.67
N LYS A 123 14.54 0.05 -9.07
CA LYS A 123 15.32 1.17 -9.59
C LYS A 123 15.09 1.26 -11.09
N LEU A 124 14.29 2.21 -11.54
CA LEU A 124 14.08 2.41 -12.97
C LEU A 124 15.42 2.80 -13.62
N PRO A 125 15.90 2.08 -14.65
CA PRO A 125 17.10 2.47 -15.40
C PRO A 125 16.85 3.79 -16.12
N ASN A 126 17.91 4.55 -16.36
CA ASN A 126 17.82 5.76 -17.20
C ASN A 126 17.90 5.41 -18.69
N GLY A 127 17.55 6.36 -19.55
CA GLY A 127 17.56 6.16 -20.99
C GLY A 127 18.93 5.73 -21.56
N GLU A 128 20.05 6.21 -21.00
CA GLU A 128 21.40 5.85 -21.46
C GLU A 128 21.76 4.39 -21.15
N GLU A 129 21.33 3.90 -19.98
CA GLU A 129 21.50 2.52 -19.54
C GLU A 129 20.66 1.57 -20.41
N ILE A 130 19.43 1.97 -20.74
CA ILE A 130 18.57 1.24 -21.68
C ILE A 130 19.20 1.18 -23.08
N LYS A 131 19.71 2.29 -23.61
CA LYS A 131 20.38 2.33 -24.92
C LYS A 131 21.57 1.38 -24.97
N SER A 132 22.36 1.34 -23.91
CA SER A 132 23.52 0.44 -23.81
C SER A 132 23.11 -1.04 -23.84
N GLN A 133 21.97 -1.38 -23.21
CA GLN A 133 21.43 -2.75 -23.19
C GLN A 133 20.77 -3.15 -24.52
N MET A 134 20.14 -2.21 -25.23
CA MET A 134 19.56 -2.45 -26.56
C MET A 134 20.66 -2.86 -27.56
N ASN A 135 21.78 -2.14 -27.55
CA ASN A 135 22.90 -2.41 -28.46
C ASN A 135 23.64 -3.72 -28.14
N GLY A 136 23.56 -4.23 -26.90
CA GLY A 136 24.20 -5.48 -26.48
C GLY A 136 23.40 -6.75 -26.81
N ASN A 137 22.08 -6.64 -27.03
CA ASN A 137 21.22 -7.79 -27.29
C ASN A 137 21.12 -8.17 -28.78
N GLU A 138 21.74 -7.40 -29.67
CA GLU A 138 21.77 -7.67 -31.11
C GLU A 138 22.64 -8.91 -31.50
N GLN A 139 23.32 -9.56 -30.53
CA GLN A 139 24.13 -10.76 -30.77
C GLN A 139 23.49 -12.09 -30.34
N LEU A 140 22.30 -12.11 -29.71
CA LEU A 140 21.68 -13.36 -29.23
C LEU A 140 20.50 -13.89 -30.07
N GLU A 141 20.17 -13.23 -31.19
CA GLU A 141 19.19 -13.75 -32.18
C GLU A 141 19.82 -14.36 -33.46
N PHE A 142 21.12 -14.70 -33.47
CA PHE A 142 21.76 -15.38 -34.62
C PHE A 142 22.16 -16.85 -34.35
N SER A 143 21.43 -17.56 -33.49
CA SER A 143 21.63 -19.01 -33.27
C SER A 143 20.37 -19.86 -33.43
N SER A 144 19.45 -19.44 -34.30
CA SER A 144 18.47 -20.36 -34.90
C SER A 144 18.61 -20.37 -36.41
N GLY A 145 19.81 -20.70 -36.88
CA GLY A 145 20.03 -21.20 -38.23
C GLY A 145 19.99 -22.73 -38.21
N PHE A 146 18.84 -23.31 -38.57
CA PHE A 146 18.84 -24.61 -39.24
C PHE A 146 18.12 -24.45 -40.57
N GLU A 147 18.95 -24.56 -41.61
CA GLU A 147 18.59 -24.73 -43.01
C GLU A 147 17.48 -25.77 -43.17
N TYR A 148 16.38 -25.40 -43.83
CA TYR A 148 15.68 -26.35 -44.68
C TYR A 148 15.99 -26.01 -46.13
N ARG A 149 17.02 -26.70 -46.62
CA ARG A 149 17.39 -26.76 -48.03
C ARG A 149 16.31 -27.53 -48.78
N GLN A 150 15.83 -26.92 -49.85
CA GLN A 150 15.03 -27.49 -50.93
C GLN A 150 15.49 -28.91 -51.30
N GLN A 151 14.55 -29.84 -51.46
CA GLN A 151 14.69 -30.97 -52.39
C GLN A 151 13.45 -30.98 -53.29
N GLN A 152 13.73 -30.81 -54.58
CA GLN A 152 12.88 -31.23 -55.69
C GLN A 152 12.76 -32.75 -55.71
#